data_AF-A0A6S6M9G6-F1
#
_entry.id   AF-A0A6S6M9G6-F1
#
_cell.length_a   1.000
_cell.length_b   1.000
_cell.length_c   1.000
_cell.angle_alpha   90.00
_cell.angle_beta   90.00
_cell.angle_gamma   90.00
#
_symmetry.space_group_name_H-M   'P 1'
#
loop_
_entity.id
_entity.type
_entity.pdbx_description
1 polymer ?
#
loop_
_entity_poly.entity_id
_entity_poly.type
_entity_poly.pdbx_seq_one_letter_code
_entity_poly.pdbx_strand_id
1 'polypeptide(L)'
;MLKKIHILAICLMLLAQAATGCAAQRAGLSSVGYAIQVGAFSDVKNAERVTRKLQEQGIEAFYFRKENGIYAVRFGDFPRREDARKVAQKLVKDRVVSSYFIATPQAERTPAVREPSLHKAPAPSIAKPPALPRKAEESVAKRDRSDMGSIAARTAERFVGIPYRWGGDTVVDGMDCSGFVRAVYNLCGVNIPRTSREQYRVGDVVGREELKDGDLVFFGGSPEEINHVGIFVGNGRFVHAPRRGDDIKVSSMDESYFQKRFVGAKRYF
;
A
#
# COMPACT_ATOMS: atom_id res chain seq x y z
N MET A 1 2.65 -19.22 -76.47
CA MET A 1 2.17 -17.84 -76.68
C MET A 1 1.36 -17.46 -75.43
N LEU A 2 1.97 -16.78 -74.46
CA LEU A 2 1.82 -15.33 -74.13
C LEU A 2 0.35 -14.98 -73.73
N LYS A 3 0.03 -14.31 -72.61
CA LYS A 3 0.78 -13.45 -71.67
C LYS A 3 -0.16 -12.92 -70.55
N LYS A 4 0.45 -12.43 -69.45
CA LYS A 4 0.00 -11.43 -68.41
C LYS A 4 -0.32 -12.02 -67.03
N ILE A 5 0.34 -11.77 -65.87
CA ILE A 5 1.17 -10.67 -65.27
C ILE A 5 0.41 -9.94 -64.12
N HIS A 6 1.12 -9.75 -62.98
CA HIS A 6 0.85 -8.98 -61.72
C HIS A 6 0.06 -9.72 -60.62
N ILE A 7 0.56 -10.09 -59.43
CA ILE A 7 1.48 -9.48 -58.43
C ILE A 7 1.17 -8.00 -58.19
N LEU A 8 0.52 -7.65 -57.06
CA LEU A 8 1.07 -6.80 -55.97
C LEU A 8 -0.04 -6.36 -54.97
N ALA A 9 0.40 -6.12 -53.73
CA ALA A 9 -0.13 -5.14 -52.76
C ALA A 9 -1.19 -5.59 -51.73
N ILE A 10 -0.67 -6.34 -50.74
CA ILE A 10 -1.01 -6.15 -49.33
C ILE A 10 -0.69 -4.69 -48.96
N CYS A 11 -1.69 -3.88 -48.59
CA CYS A 11 -1.48 -2.62 -47.88
C CYS A 11 -2.73 -2.18 -47.10
N LEU A 12 -2.64 -2.33 -45.77
CA LEU A 12 -2.87 -1.29 -44.78
C LEU A 12 -4.10 -0.38 -44.96
N MET A 13 -5.17 -0.67 -44.21
CA MET A 13 -5.93 0.36 -43.50
C MET A 13 -6.27 -0.13 -42.09
N LEU A 14 -5.40 0.28 -41.15
CA LEU A 14 -5.78 0.56 -39.77
C LEU A 14 -7.00 1.48 -39.77
N LEU A 15 -8.01 1.17 -38.96
CA LEU A 15 -8.77 2.20 -38.25
C LEU A 15 -9.35 1.60 -36.96
N ALA A 16 -8.71 2.02 -35.86
CA ALA A 16 -9.29 2.35 -34.56
C ALA A 16 -10.33 1.41 -33.95
N GLN A 17 -9.90 0.66 -32.94
CA GLN A 17 -10.62 0.57 -31.66
C GLN A 17 -9.59 0.49 -30.52
N ALA A 18 -9.01 1.65 -30.18
CA ALA A 18 -8.49 1.90 -28.86
C ALA A 18 -9.61 2.58 -28.06
N ALA A 19 -10.05 1.94 -26.96
CA ALA A 19 -10.67 2.53 -25.76
C ALA A 19 -11.75 1.61 -25.14
N THR A 20 -11.36 0.43 -24.64
CA THR A 20 -12.15 -0.32 -23.64
C THR A 20 -11.22 -1.18 -22.79
N GLY A 21 -10.30 -0.56 -22.06
CA GLY A 21 -9.38 -1.26 -21.17
C GLY A 21 -9.08 -0.44 -19.92
N CYS A 22 -10.04 -0.35 -18.98
CA CYS A 22 -9.74 0.22 -17.66
C CYS A 22 -10.62 -0.31 -16.51
N ALA A 23 -11.58 -1.21 -16.76
CA ALA A 23 -12.52 -1.64 -15.71
C ALA A 23 -12.48 -3.16 -15.39
N ALA A 24 -11.80 -3.99 -16.18
CA ALA A 24 -11.97 -5.44 -16.11
C ALA A 24 -10.90 -6.21 -15.30
N GLN A 25 -9.90 -5.57 -14.68
CA GLN A 25 -8.76 -6.29 -14.07
C GLN A 25 -8.39 -5.92 -12.62
N ARG A 26 -9.30 -5.28 -11.88
CA ARG A 26 -9.17 -5.11 -10.40
C ARG A 26 -10.02 -6.07 -9.58
N ALA A 27 -10.58 -7.11 -10.22
CA ALA A 27 -11.35 -8.13 -9.52
C ALA A 27 -10.49 -8.76 -8.39
N GLY A 28 -10.94 -8.64 -7.14
CA GLY A 28 -10.25 -9.18 -5.96
C GLY A 28 -9.45 -8.16 -5.13
N LEU A 29 -9.37 -6.89 -5.54
CA LEU A 29 -8.79 -5.82 -4.71
C LEU A 29 -9.90 -5.01 -4.03
N SER A 30 -9.85 -4.92 -2.71
CA SER A 30 -10.76 -4.06 -1.95
C SER A 30 -9.99 -2.90 -1.32
N SER A 31 -10.63 -1.74 -1.19
CA SER A 31 -10.08 -0.68 -0.36
C SER A 31 -10.18 -1.09 1.10
N VAL A 32 -9.14 -0.81 1.88
CA VAL A 32 -9.21 -0.94 3.35
C VAL A 32 -10.34 -0.03 3.84
N GLY A 33 -11.16 -0.53 4.75
CA GLY A 33 -12.16 0.21 5.47
C GLY A 33 -11.55 1.19 6.49
N TYR A 34 -12.32 1.52 7.52
CA TYR A 34 -11.83 2.33 8.62
C TYR A 34 -10.78 1.56 9.40
N ALA A 35 -9.69 2.21 9.79
CA ALA A 35 -8.69 1.63 10.67
C ALA A 35 -8.57 2.46 11.96
N ILE A 36 -7.97 1.88 12.98
CA ILE A 36 -7.68 2.55 14.24
C ILE A 36 -6.20 2.90 14.24
N GLN A 37 -5.89 4.19 14.39
CA GLN A 37 -4.53 4.68 14.58
C GLN A 37 -4.34 5.10 16.04
N VAL A 38 -3.25 4.67 16.66
CA VAL A 38 -2.92 5.01 18.05
C VAL A 38 -1.53 5.58 18.17
N GLY A 39 -1.44 6.60 19.03
CA GLY A 39 -0.22 7.26 19.42
C GLY A 39 0.41 8.21 18.38
N ALA A 40 1.35 8.97 18.90
CA ALA A 40 2.25 9.88 18.21
C ALA A 40 3.56 9.81 19.00
N PHE A 41 4.35 8.77 18.77
CA PHE A 41 5.53 8.46 19.56
C PHE A 41 6.77 9.11 18.93
N SER A 42 7.50 9.89 19.71
CA SER A 42 8.83 10.39 19.31
C SER A 42 9.91 9.32 19.39
N ASP A 43 9.74 8.34 20.28
CA ASP A 43 10.60 7.16 20.44
C ASP A 43 9.92 5.92 19.84
N VAL A 44 10.64 5.24 18.94
CA VAL A 44 10.21 4.00 18.29
C VAL A 44 9.87 2.89 19.29
N LYS A 45 10.58 2.80 20.43
CA LYS A 45 10.33 1.77 21.46
C LYS A 45 8.93 1.87 22.07
N ASN A 46 8.36 3.07 22.12
CA ASN A 46 7.00 3.26 22.60
C ASN A 46 5.96 2.77 21.59
N ALA A 47 6.18 3.03 20.30
CA ALA A 47 5.32 2.50 19.23
C ALA A 47 5.37 0.97 19.20
N GLU A 48 6.57 0.40 19.36
CA GLU A 48 6.78 -1.04 19.45
C GLU A 48 6.03 -1.66 20.63
N ARG A 49 6.14 -1.08 21.83
CA ARG A 49 5.44 -1.57 23.03
C ARG A 49 3.92 -1.62 22.85
N VAL A 50 3.33 -0.59 22.25
CA VAL A 50 1.88 -0.55 21.99
C VAL A 50 1.49 -1.56 20.92
N THR A 51 2.29 -1.69 19.87
CA THR A 51 2.07 -2.68 18.80
C THR A 51 2.08 -4.10 19.36
N ARG A 52 3.09 -4.45 20.16
CA ARG A 52 3.20 -5.75 20.84
C ARG A 52 1.98 -6.05 21.72
N LYS A 53 1.52 -5.07 22.51
CA LYS A 53 0.36 -5.24 23.37
C LYS A 53 -0.94 -5.52 22.59
N LEU A 54 -1.09 -4.92 21.41
CA LEU A 54 -2.23 -5.19 20.52
C LEU A 54 -2.12 -6.59 19.89
N GLN A 55 -0.92 -6.95 19.42
CA GLN A 55 -0.66 -8.25 18.80
C GLN A 55 -0.83 -9.42 19.77
N GLU A 56 -0.41 -9.27 21.03
CA GLU A 56 -0.67 -10.25 22.11
C GLU A 56 -2.16 -10.51 22.33
N GLN A 57 -3.03 -9.58 21.91
CA GLN A 57 -4.49 -9.72 21.95
C GLN A 57 -5.08 -10.22 20.63
N GLY A 58 -4.24 -10.70 19.70
CA GLY A 58 -4.65 -11.19 18.39
C GLY A 58 -5.03 -10.08 17.40
N ILE A 59 -4.62 -8.83 17.66
CA ILE A 59 -4.91 -7.69 16.79
C ILE A 59 -3.72 -7.46 15.86
N GLU A 60 -3.95 -7.60 14.56
CA GLU A 60 -2.97 -7.27 13.52
C GLU A 60 -2.70 -5.76 13.54
N ALA A 61 -1.57 -5.39 14.13
CA ALA A 61 -1.12 -4.01 14.26
C ALA A 61 0.29 -3.86 13.69
N PHE A 62 0.55 -2.72 13.09
CA PHE A 62 1.86 -2.32 12.60
C PHE A 62 2.11 -0.86 12.98
N TYR A 63 3.37 -0.47 13.12
CA TYR A 63 3.74 0.92 13.31
C TYR A 63 4.52 1.45 12.12
N PHE A 64 4.41 2.75 11.88
CA PHE A 64 5.08 3.44 10.78
C PHE A 64 5.55 4.81 11.23
N ARG A 65 6.65 5.28 10.62
CA ARG A 65 7.21 6.61 10.87
C ARG A 65 6.56 7.62 9.92
N LYS A 66 5.96 8.68 10.44
CA LYS A 66 5.41 9.80 9.66
C LYS A 66 6.52 10.72 9.17
N GLU A 67 6.20 11.60 8.22
CA GLU A 67 7.16 12.57 7.64
C GLU A 67 7.81 13.47 8.69
N ASN A 68 7.05 13.86 9.70
CA ASN A 68 7.54 14.65 10.84
C ASN A 68 8.38 13.84 11.85
N GLY A 69 8.75 12.61 11.52
CA GLY A 69 9.57 11.74 12.35
C GLY A 69 8.83 11.01 13.47
N ILE A 70 7.52 11.23 13.62
CA ILE A 70 6.69 10.64 14.67
C ILE A 70 6.22 9.25 14.26
N TYR A 71 6.32 8.28 15.16
CA TYR A 71 5.79 6.94 14.95
C TYR A 71 4.31 6.86 15.34
N ALA A 72 3.53 6.15 14.54
CA ALA A 72 2.13 5.84 14.84
C ALA A 72 1.88 4.35 14.61
N VAL A 73 0.95 3.77 15.37
CA VAL A 73 0.53 2.38 15.23
C VAL A 73 -0.85 2.36 14.58
N ARG A 74 -1.09 1.48 13.62
CA ARG A 74 -2.38 1.32 12.96
C ARG A 74 -2.76 -0.15 12.90
N PHE A 75 -4.05 -0.40 13.04
CA PHE A 75 -4.61 -1.74 13.04
C PHE A 75 -6.10 -1.75 12.65
N GLY A 76 -6.54 -2.92 12.22
CA GLY A 76 -7.93 -3.20 11.88
C GLY A 76 -8.36 -2.69 10.51
N ASP A 77 -9.40 -3.36 10.00
CA ASP A 77 -10.08 -3.07 8.75
C ASP A 77 -11.59 -3.21 9.02
N PHE A 78 -12.26 -2.08 9.21
CA PHE A 78 -13.65 -2.04 9.62
C PHE A 78 -14.53 -1.47 8.52
N PRO A 79 -15.63 -2.14 8.13
CA PRO A 79 -16.52 -1.64 7.08
C PRO A 79 -17.20 -0.33 7.49
N ARG A 80 -17.43 -0.11 8.80
CA ARG A 80 -18.07 1.10 9.34
C ARG A 80 -17.21 1.74 10.42
N ARG A 81 -17.23 3.07 10.44
CA ARG A 81 -16.55 3.91 11.44
C ARG A 81 -16.96 3.55 12.87
N GLU A 82 -18.22 3.18 13.06
CA GLU A 82 -18.77 2.80 14.37
C GLU A 82 -18.18 1.48 14.89
N ASP A 83 -17.93 0.52 14.01
CA ASP A 83 -17.33 -0.77 14.39
C ASP A 83 -15.88 -0.55 14.84
N ALA A 84 -15.12 0.25 14.09
CA ALA A 84 -13.78 0.69 14.48
C ALA A 84 -13.81 1.45 15.83
N ARG A 85 -14.79 2.34 16.01
CA ARG A 85 -14.94 3.12 17.25
C ARG A 85 -15.23 2.23 18.46
N LYS A 86 -16.10 1.22 18.32
CA LYS A 86 -16.43 0.28 19.40
C LYS A 86 -15.19 -0.50 19.85
N VAL A 87 -14.41 -1.03 18.90
CA VAL A 87 -13.16 -1.73 19.21
C VAL A 87 -12.15 -0.78 19.87
N ALA A 88 -11.96 0.42 19.33
CA ALA A 88 -11.04 1.40 19.91
C ALA A 88 -11.43 1.81 21.34
N GLN A 89 -12.73 2.04 21.60
CA GLN A 89 -13.25 2.35 22.93
C GLN A 89 -13.03 1.21 23.91
N LYS A 90 -13.20 -0.04 23.48
CA LYS A 90 -12.87 -1.22 24.29
C LYS A 90 -11.39 -1.23 24.68
N LEU A 91 -10.49 -1.00 23.72
CA LEU A 91 -9.05 -0.97 23.97
C LEU A 91 -8.61 0.18 24.90
N VAL A 92 -9.28 1.33 24.84
CA VAL A 92 -9.07 2.42 25.81
C VAL A 92 -9.56 2.01 27.20
N LYS A 93 -10.76 1.44 27.29
CA LYS A 93 -11.35 0.96 28.55
C LYS A 93 -10.45 -0.09 29.22
N ASP A 94 -9.89 -0.99 28.43
CA ASP A 94 -8.98 -2.05 28.87
C ASP A 94 -7.54 -1.54 29.10
N ARG A 95 -7.31 -0.21 28.99
CA ARG A 95 -6.02 0.45 29.15
C ARG A 95 -4.92 -0.13 28.24
N VAL A 96 -5.30 -0.66 27.09
CA VAL A 96 -4.40 -1.16 26.05
C VAL A 96 -3.76 0.01 25.30
N VAL A 97 -4.58 1.02 24.98
CA VAL A 97 -4.15 2.26 24.31
C VAL A 97 -4.69 3.47 25.09
N SER A 98 -3.94 4.58 25.09
CA SER A 98 -4.34 5.81 25.82
C SER A 98 -5.30 6.69 25.01
N SER A 99 -5.10 6.75 23.70
CA SER A 99 -5.89 7.58 22.78
C SER A 99 -5.88 6.95 21.38
N TYR A 100 -6.93 7.21 20.61
CA TYR A 100 -7.06 6.70 19.25
C TYR A 100 -7.61 7.75 18.29
N PHE A 101 -7.34 7.54 17.01
CA PHE A 101 -7.95 8.21 15.89
C PHE A 101 -8.52 7.16 14.94
N ILE A 102 -9.76 7.35 14.48
CA ILE A 102 -10.32 6.49 13.44
C ILE A 102 -9.87 7.04 12.09
N ALA A 103 -8.91 6.36 11.49
CA ALA A 103 -8.39 6.73 10.19
C ALA A 103 -9.34 6.27 9.08
N THR A 104 -9.64 7.18 8.16
CA THR A 104 -10.49 6.89 7.01
C THR A 104 -9.67 6.26 5.89
N PRO A 105 -10.31 5.51 4.97
CA PRO A 105 -9.68 4.92 3.79
C PRO A 105 -8.90 5.92 2.90
N GLN A 106 -9.21 7.21 2.99
CA GLN A 106 -8.61 8.30 2.19
C GLN A 106 -7.59 9.14 2.96
N ALA A 107 -7.55 9.08 4.29
CA ALA A 107 -6.72 9.98 5.11
C ALA A 107 -5.21 9.80 4.89
N GLU A 108 -4.77 8.65 4.36
CA GLU A 108 -3.34 8.38 4.09
C GLU A 108 -2.96 8.52 2.61
N ARG A 109 -3.93 8.76 1.72
CA ARG A 109 -3.66 9.06 0.30
C ARG A 109 -3.20 10.49 0.05
N THR A 110 -3.09 11.29 1.12
CA THR A 110 -2.63 12.69 1.06
C THR A 110 -1.60 12.90 2.16
N PRO A 111 -0.36 13.31 1.84
CA PRO A 111 0.56 13.78 2.85
C PRO A 111 0.12 15.21 3.23
N ALA A 112 -0.68 15.35 4.30
CA ALA A 112 -0.90 16.67 4.91
C ALA A 112 -1.42 16.59 6.35
N VAL A 113 -0.53 17.00 7.26
CA VAL A 113 -0.74 17.76 8.51
C VAL A 113 -2.20 17.96 8.92
N ARG A 114 -2.61 17.26 10.00
CA ARG A 114 -3.63 17.77 10.92
C ARG A 114 -3.15 17.57 12.33
N GLU A 115 -2.96 18.68 13.05
CA GLU A 115 -2.66 18.68 14.48
C GLU A 115 -3.81 18.03 15.27
N PRO A 116 -3.53 17.31 16.37
CA PRO A 116 -4.57 16.73 17.20
C PRO A 116 -5.28 17.82 18.00
N SER A 117 -6.56 18.04 17.71
CA SER A 117 -7.43 18.89 18.53
C SER A 117 -7.76 18.20 19.86
N LEU A 118 -7.16 18.66 20.95
CA LEU A 118 -7.57 18.34 22.32
C LEU A 118 -8.94 18.99 22.61
N HIS A 119 -9.88 18.24 23.14
CA HIS A 119 -11.17 18.77 23.60
C HIS A 119 -11.06 19.34 25.02
N LYS A 120 -11.48 20.60 25.21
CA LYS A 120 -11.96 21.14 26.48
C LYS A 120 -13.16 22.06 26.18
N ALA A 121 -14.27 21.88 26.89
CA ALA A 121 -15.51 22.69 26.81
C ALA A 121 -15.53 23.79 27.90
N PRO A 122 -16.52 24.72 27.94
CA PRO A 122 -17.15 25.54 26.90
C PRO A 122 -16.76 27.05 27.03
N ALA A 123 -17.17 27.88 26.06
CA ALA A 123 -16.74 29.28 25.84
C ALA A 123 -17.57 30.36 26.60
N PRO A 124 -17.11 31.62 26.60
CA PRO A 124 -17.97 32.78 26.34
C PRO A 124 -17.70 33.38 24.95
N SER A 125 -18.80 33.80 24.33
CA SER A 125 -18.99 34.32 22.97
C SER A 125 -18.27 35.64 22.67
N ILE A 126 -17.60 35.77 21.51
CA ILE A 126 -17.51 37.02 20.71
C ILE A 126 -17.40 36.69 19.19
N ALA A 127 -18.36 37.24 18.43
CA ALA A 127 -18.39 37.64 17.01
C ALA A 127 -18.16 36.64 15.85
N LYS A 128 -19.08 36.75 14.86
CA LYS A 128 -19.14 36.07 13.57
C LYS A 128 -18.04 36.58 12.60
N PRO A 129 -17.16 35.71 12.05
CA PRO A 129 -16.23 36.11 11.00
C PRO A 129 -16.91 36.21 9.61
N PRO A 130 -16.37 37.06 8.70
CA PRO A 130 -16.98 37.39 7.42
C PRO A 130 -16.88 36.23 6.40
N ALA A 131 -17.84 36.20 5.47
CA ALA A 131 -17.92 35.16 4.43
C ALA A 131 -16.70 35.22 3.48
N LEU A 132 -16.03 34.08 3.31
CA LEU A 132 -14.91 33.89 2.38
C LEU A 132 -15.40 33.68 0.93
N PRO A 133 -14.60 34.06 -0.09
CA PRO A 133 -14.95 33.91 -1.49
C PRO A 133 -14.97 32.43 -1.95
N ARG A 134 -16.07 32.03 -2.60
CA ARG A 134 -16.44 30.69 -3.10
C ARG A 134 -15.50 30.04 -4.15
N LYS A 135 -14.29 30.57 -4.42
CA LYS A 135 -13.43 30.09 -5.52
C LYS A 135 -12.31 29.13 -5.10
N ALA A 136 -12.14 28.87 -3.80
CA ALA A 136 -11.09 27.98 -3.27
C ALA A 136 -11.51 26.50 -3.15
N GLU A 137 -12.79 26.16 -3.33
CA GLU A 137 -13.30 24.80 -3.09
C GLU A 137 -13.18 23.87 -4.31
N GLU A 138 -13.13 24.41 -5.54
CA GLU A 138 -13.03 23.58 -6.76
C GLU A 138 -11.60 23.10 -7.07
N SER A 139 -10.54 23.73 -6.55
CA SER A 139 -9.16 23.33 -6.83
C SER A 139 -8.61 22.23 -5.91
N VAL A 140 -9.40 21.74 -4.95
CA VAL A 140 -8.96 20.72 -3.98
C VAL A 140 -9.29 19.30 -4.46
N ALA A 141 -10.24 19.13 -5.38
CA ALA A 141 -10.73 17.83 -5.84
C ALA A 141 -9.81 17.11 -6.86
N LYS A 142 -8.70 17.74 -7.29
CA LYS A 142 -7.78 17.21 -8.31
C LYS A 142 -6.35 16.99 -7.80
N ARG A 143 -6.16 16.82 -6.48
CA ARG A 143 -4.90 16.26 -5.95
C ARG A 143 -4.92 14.75 -6.11
N ASP A 144 -3.79 14.27 -6.58
CA ASP A 144 -3.70 13.20 -7.54
C ASP A 144 -3.89 11.80 -6.94
N ARG A 145 -4.63 10.94 -7.65
CA ARG A 145 -4.55 9.48 -7.41
C ARG A 145 -3.18 8.92 -7.84
N SER A 146 -2.34 9.73 -8.51
CA SER A 146 -1.04 9.36 -9.07
C SER A 146 0.13 9.16 -8.07
N ASP A 147 0.02 9.49 -6.78
CA ASP A 147 1.14 9.31 -5.81
C ASP A 147 1.08 7.98 -5.03
N MET A 148 0.04 7.16 -5.19
CA MET A 148 -0.10 5.90 -4.41
C MET A 148 1.08 4.93 -4.59
N GLY A 149 1.58 4.79 -5.82
CA GLY A 149 2.74 3.94 -6.11
C GLY A 149 4.00 4.40 -5.39
N SER A 150 4.31 5.69 -5.47
CA SER A 150 5.45 6.28 -4.76
C SER A 150 5.27 6.27 -3.24
N ILE A 151 4.05 6.42 -2.72
CA ILE A 151 3.76 6.21 -1.29
C ILE A 151 4.06 4.76 -0.89
N ALA A 152 3.62 3.76 -1.68
CA ALA A 152 3.88 2.35 -1.40
C ALA A 152 5.38 2.03 -1.43
N ALA A 153 6.12 2.53 -2.43
CA ALA A 153 7.57 2.38 -2.52
C ALA A 153 8.30 2.98 -1.31
N ARG A 154 8.03 4.24 -0.96
CA ARG A 154 8.61 4.89 0.24
C ARG A 154 8.22 4.18 1.53
N THR A 155 7.02 3.62 1.58
CA THR A 155 6.54 2.85 2.74
C THR A 155 7.28 1.54 2.85
N ALA A 156 7.49 0.82 1.74
CA ALA A 156 8.27 -0.41 1.68
C ALA A 156 9.70 -0.23 2.20
N GLU A 157 10.37 0.87 1.85
CA GLU A 157 11.73 1.16 2.33
C GLU A 157 11.81 1.26 3.87
N ARG A 158 10.72 1.61 4.56
CA ARG A 158 10.67 1.69 6.03
C ARG A 158 10.67 0.33 6.73
N PHE A 159 10.50 -0.75 5.99
CA PHE A 159 10.50 -2.13 6.49
C PHE A 159 11.88 -2.79 6.36
N VAL A 160 12.84 -2.14 5.69
CA VAL A 160 14.20 -2.67 5.54
C VAL A 160 14.83 -2.92 6.91
N GLY A 161 15.44 -4.11 7.08
CA GLY A 161 16.04 -4.58 8.32
C GLY A 161 15.12 -5.43 9.21
N ILE A 162 13.85 -5.63 8.84
CA ILE A 162 12.97 -6.56 9.55
C ILE A 162 13.35 -8.00 9.16
N PRO A 163 13.53 -8.93 10.12
CA PRO A 163 13.89 -10.31 9.80
C PRO A 163 12.86 -11.03 8.93
N TYR A 164 13.31 -11.93 8.06
CA TYR A 164 12.42 -12.83 7.37
C TYR A 164 11.85 -13.90 8.31
N ARG A 165 10.54 -14.15 8.21
CA ARG A 165 9.90 -15.33 8.83
C ARG A 165 8.85 -15.94 7.91
N TRP A 166 8.98 -17.23 7.64
CA TRP A 166 8.00 -17.97 6.83
C TRP A 166 6.61 -17.93 7.47
N GLY A 167 5.60 -17.52 6.71
CA GLY A 167 4.24 -17.33 7.23
C GLY A 167 4.08 -16.05 8.07
N GLY A 168 5.17 -15.33 8.33
CA GLY A 168 5.16 -14.12 9.13
C GLY A 168 4.56 -12.94 8.37
N ASP A 169 3.84 -12.10 9.09
CA ASP A 169 3.19 -10.89 8.60
C ASP A 169 3.32 -9.73 9.60
N THR A 170 4.23 -9.84 10.57
CA THR A 170 4.46 -8.80 11.59
C THR A 170 5.91 -8.30 11.61
N VAL A 171 6.07 -7.04 12.01
CA VAL A 171 7.38 -6.36 12.10
C VAL A 171 8.27 -6.99 13.19
N VAL A 172 7.66 -7.62 14.19
CA VAL A 172 8.34 -8.12 15.40
C VAL A 172 8.82 -9.56 15.20
N ASP A 173 7.91 -10.42 14.74
CA ASP A 173 8.22 -11.82 14.50
C ASP A 173 9.00 -12.03 13.21
N GLY A 174 8.98 -11.03 12.34
CA GLY A 174 9.48 -11.09 10.98
C GLY A 174 8.37 -11.37 9.98
N MET A 175 8.67 -11.09 8.72
CA MET A 175 7.70 -11.18 7.63
C MET A 175 8.18 -12.12 6.53
N ASP A 176 7.26 -12.81 5.87
CA ASP A 176 7.54 -13.40 4.57
C ASP A 176 7.30 -12.38 3.45
N CYS A 177 7.69 -12.74 2.23
CA CYS A 177 7.62 -11.84 1.07
C CYS A 177 6.22 -11.28 0.86
N SER A 178 5.20 -12.14 0.86
CA SER A 178 3.82 -11.75 0.63
C SER A 178 3.15 -11.04 1.81
N GLY A 179 3.53 -11.39 3.04
CA GLY A 179 3.07 -10.72 4.27
C GLY A 179 3.59 -9.29 4.38
N PHE A 180 4.88 -9.10 4.04
CA PHE A 180 5.48 -7.77 3.91
C PHE A 180 4.75 -6.90 2.89
N VAL A 181 4.57 -7.42 1.67
CA VAL A 181 3.89 -6.67 0.61
C VAL A 181 2.45 -6.33 0.99
N ARG A 182 1.74 -7.26 1.64
CA ARG A 182 0.39 -7.02 2.16
C ARG A 182 0.36 -5.91 3.21
N ALA A 183 1.29 -5.91 4.16
CA ALA A 183 1.35 -4.89 5.20
C ALA A 183 1.54 -3.49 4.60
N VAL A 184 2.44 -3.34 3.61
CA VAL A 184 2.67 -2.06 2.92
C VAL A 184 1.43 -1.59 2.16
N TYR A 185 0.75 -2.48 1.43
CA TYR A 185 -0.43 -2.11 0.67
C TYR A 185 -1.65 -1.79 1.56
N ASN A 186 -1.80 -2.52 2.67
CA ASN A 186 -2.82 -2.22 3.68
C ASN A 186 -2.58 -0.83 4.32
N LEU A 187 -1.32 -0.48 4.58
CA LEU A 187 -0.90 0.87 4.99
C LEU A 187 -1.25 1.96 3.97
N CYS A 188 -1.28 1.61 2.68
CA CYS A 188 -1.69 2.52 1.62
C CYS A 188 -3.21 2.49 1.36
N GLY A 189 -3.97 1.74 2.15
CA GLY A 189 -5.43 1.65 2.04
C GLY A 189 -5.93 0.71 0.94
N VAL A 190 -5.13 -0.26 0.52
CA VAL A 190 -5.49 -1.30 -0.45
C VAL A 190 -5.28 -2.68 0.17
N ASN A 191 -6.36 -3.44 0.32
CA ASN A 191 -6.29 -4.83 0.75
C ASN A 191 -5.90 -5.73 -0.42
N ILE A 192 -4.90 -6.57 -0.18
CA ILE A 192 -4.42 -7.54 -1.16
C ILE A 192 -4.41 -8.95 -0.57
N PRO A 193 -4.45 -10.01 -1.40
CA PRO A 193 -4.42 -11.38 -0.93
C PRO A 193 -3.17 -11.71 -0.09
N ARG A 194 -3.26 -12.76 0.76
CA ARG A 194 -2.16 -13.12 1.68
C ARG A 194 -0.97 -13.75 0.97
N THR A 195 -1.19 -14.51 -0.10
CA THR A 195 -0.12 -15.28 -0.76
C THR A 195 0.36 -14.63 -2.05
N SER A 196 1.64 -14.77 -2.37
CA SER A 196 2.23 -14.22 -3.61
C SER A 196 1.56 -14.73 -4.87
N ARG A 197 1.11 -16.00 -4.89
CA ARG A 197 0.34 -16.57 -6.02
C ARG A 197 -1.01 -15.88 -6.22
N GLU A 198 -1.73 -15.61 -5.14
CA GLU A 198 -3.02 -14.90 -5.23
C GLU A 198 -2.82 -13.43 -5.59
N GLN A 199 -1.79 -12.78 -5.03
CA GLN A 199 -1.39 -11.42 -5.41
C GLN A 199 -1.05 -11.33 -6.91
N TYR A 200 -0.42 -12.34 -7.50
CA TYR A 200 -0.14 -12.33 -8.94
C TYR A 200 -1.42 -12.46 -9.80
N ARG A 201 -2.48 -13.08 -9.29
CA ARG A 201 -3.73 -13.30 -10.04
C ARG A 201 -4.62 -12.07 -10.14
N VAL A 202 -4.41 -11.08 -9.29
CA VAL A 202 -5.22 -9.85 -9.21
C VAL A 202 -4.39 -8.62 -9.59
N GLY A 203 -5.08 -7.53 -9.92
CA GLY A 203 -4.44 -6.29 -10.36
C GLY A 203 -4.09 -6.26 -11.84
N ASP A 204 -3.70 -5.07 -12.30
CA ASP A 204 -3.43 -4.78 -13.71
C ASP A 204 -2.05 -5.33 -14.09
N VAL A 205 -1.93 -6.00 -15.24
CA VAL A 205 -0.64 -6.53 -15.74
C VAL A 205 0.27 -5.36 -16.15
N VAL A 206 1.55 -5.44 -15.79
CA VAL A 206 2.56 -4.41 -16.12
C VAL A 206 3.74 -5.06 -16.84
N GLY A 207 4.17 -4.48 -17.96
CA GLY A 207 5.40 -4.88 -18.64
C GLY A 207 6.65 -4.42 -17.87
N ARG A 208 7.76 -5.17 -17.98
CA ARG A 208 9.01 -4.84 -17.25
C ARG A 208 9.50 -3.41 -17.50
N GLU A 209 9.39 -2.92 -18.73
CA GLU A 209 9.80 -1.56 -19.11
C GLU A 209 8.81 -0.47 -18.69
N GLU A 210 7.63 -0.86 -18.19
CA GLU A 210 6.57 0.04 -17.75
C GLU A 210 6.46 0.12 -16.22
N LEU A 211 7.41 -0.51 -15.52
CA LEU A 211 7.47 -0.55 -14.06
C LEU A 211 7.55 0.87 -13.50
N LYS A 212 6.70 1.11 -12.50
CA LYS A 212 6.65 2.33 -11.71
C LYS A 212 6.77 1.99 -10.24
N ASP A 213 7.22 2.96 -9.46
CA ASP A 213 7.25 2.85 -8.00
C ASP A 213 5.94 2.29 -7.47
N GLY A 214 6.06 1.33 -6.57
CA GLY A 214 4.94 0.65 -5.96
C GLY A 214 4.52 -0.63 -6.69
N ASP A 215 4.77 -0.79 -8.00
CA ASP A 215 4.38 -2.01 -8.71
C ASP A 215 4.96 -3.27 -8.03
N LEU A 216 4.17 -4.34 -8.01
CA LEU A 216 4.61 -5.62 -7.46
C LEU A 216 5.35 -6.41 -8.53
N VAL A 217 6.56 -6.85 -8.21
CA VAL A 217 7.38 -7.72 -9.06
C VAL A 217 7.38 -9.13 -8.52
N PHE A 218 7.12 -10.12 -9.39
CA PHE A 218 6.92 -11.51 -9.01
C PHE A 218 7.96 -12.41 -9.64
N PHE A 219 8.41 -13.38 -8.85
CA PHE A 219 9.44 -14.34 -9.24
C PHE A 219 8.98 -15.78 -8.98
N GLY A 220 9.46 -16.70 -9.81
CA GLY A 220 8.99 -18.09 -9.81
C GLY A 220 9.64 -18.94 -10.89
N GLY A 221 9.07 -20.13 -11.14
CA GLY A 221 9.38 -20.96 -12.31
C GLY A 221 8.52 -20.61 -13.53
N SER A 222 7.26 -20.24 -13.28
CA SER A 222 6.24 -19.88 -14.26
C SER A 222 5.14 -19.02 -13.60
N PRO A 223 4.16 -18.50 -14.37
CA PRO A 223 2.95 -17.87 -13.83
C PRO A 223 2.18 -18.69 -12.78
N GLU A 224 2.25 -20.02 -12.85
CA GLU A 224 1.61 -20.96 -11.92
C GLU A 224 2.48 -21.25 -10.68
N GLU A 225 3.80 -21.07 -10.82
CA GLU A 225 4.81 -21.40 -9.83
C GLU A 225 5.45 -20.15 -9.19
N ILE A 226 4.66 -19.11 -8.94
CA ILE A 226 5.11 -17.94 -8.16
C ILE A 226 5.51 -18.39 -6.76
N ASN A 227 6.72 -18.03 -6.35
CA ASN A 227 7.27 -18.34 -5.03
C ASN A 227 7.82 -17.13 -4.29
N HIS A 228 7.93 -15.97 -4.95
CA HIS A 228 8.47 -14.76 -4.34
C HIS A 228 7.87 -13.48 -4.94
N VAL A 229 7.81 -12.42 -4.13
CA VAL A 229 7.25 -11.12 -4.50
C VAL A 229 8.02 -9.99 -3.81
N GLY A 230 8.05 -8.81 -4.43
CA GLY A 230 8.53 -7.58 -3.81
C GLY A 230 7.90 -6.34 -4.41
N ILE A 231 8.21 -5.18 -3.84
CA ILE A 231 7.69 -3.86 -4.26
C ILE A 231 8.79 -3.13 -5.00
N PHE A 232 8.53 -2.73 -6.25
CA PHE A 232 9.44 -1.95 -7.05
C PHE A 232 9.61 -0.54 -6.47
N VAL A 233 10.86 -0.08 -6.38
CA VAL A 233 11.25 1.21 -5.78
C VAL A 233 12.12 2.04 -6.73
N GLY A 234 11.89 1.86 -8.03
CA GLY A 234 12.57 2.61 -9.09
C GLY A 234 13.97 2.09 -9.42
N ASN A 235 14.48 2.54 -10.56
CA ASN A 235 15.86 2.28 -11.02
C ASN A 235 16.25 0.79 -11.04
N GLY A 236 15.33 -0.09 -11.46
CA GLY A 236 15.58 -1.53 -11.52
C GLY A 236 15.69 -2.21 -10.15
N ARG A 237 15.28 -1.56 -9.06
CA ARG A 237 15.39 -2.08 -7.69
C ARG A 237 14.03 -2.35 -7.08
N PHE A 238 14.01 -3.25 -6.10
CA PHE A 238 12.81 -3.60 -5.35
C PHE A 238 13.14 -3.95 -3.90
N VAL A 239 12.17 -3.73 -3.00
CA VAL A 239 12.24 -4.15 -1.60
C VAL A 239 11.51 -5.49 -1.46
N HIS A 240 12.10 -6.42 -0.71
CA HIS A 240 11.49 -7.72 -0.46
C HIS A 240 11.99 -8.35 0.84
N ALA A 241 11.20 -9.28 1.39
CA ALA A 241 11.65 -10.21 2.44
C ALA A 241 12.20 -11.49 1.76
N PRO A 242 13.53 -11.71 1.68
CA PRO A 242 14.14 -12.70 0.78
C PRO A 242 13.93 -14.15 1.20
N ARG A 243 14.38 -14.53 2.39
CA ARG A 243 14.41 -15.92 2.88
C ARG A 243 14.87 -15.96 4.34
N ARG A 244 14.71 -17.12 4.99
CA ARG A 244 15.17 -17.37 6.36
C ARG A 244 16.66 -17.03 6.53
N GLY A 245 16.99 -16.37 7.63
CA GLY A 245 18.37 -15.97 7.98
C GLY A 245 18.83 -14.69 7.29
N ASP A 246 17.90 -13.92 6.74
CA ASP A 246 18.15 -12.67 6.04
C ASP A 246 17.00 -11.70 6.35
N ASP A 247 17.21 -10.42 6.10
CA ASP A 247 16.28 -9.36 6.46
C ASP A 247 15.61 -8.77 5.22
N ILE A 248 14.50 -8.06 5.42
CA ILE A 248 13.90 -7.23 4.37
C ILE A 248 14.96 -6.27 3.86
N LYS A 249 15.17 -6.23 2.55
CA LYS A 249 16.24 -5.44 1.94
C LYS A 249 15.88 -4.99 0.54
N VAL A 250 16.69 -4.05 0.03
CA VAL A 250 16.66 -3.62 -1.36
C VAL A 250 17.59 -4.55 -2.16
N SER A 251 17.10 -5.08 -3.28
CA SER A 251 17.89 -5.86 -4.24
C SER A 251 17.70 -5.31 -5.65
N SER A 252 18.62 -5.63 -6.56
CA SER A 252 18.49 -5.28 -7.97
C SER A 252 17.81 -6.40 -8.76
N MET A 253 16.91 -6.03 -9.67
CA MET A 253 16.28 -6.97 -10.62
C MET A 253 17.27 -7.51 -11.65
N ASP A 254 18.45 -6.88 -11.78
CA ASP A 254 19.50 -7.30 -12.69
C ASP A 254 20.48 -8.29 -12.05
N GLU A 255 20.33 -8.60 -10.76
CA GLU A 255 21.03 -9.73 -10.17
C GLU A 255 20.63 -11.03 -10.88
N SER A 256 21.62 -11.87 -11.21
CA SER A 256 21.46 -13.08 -12.03
C SER A 256 20.29 -13.98 -11.58
N TYR A 257 20.05 -14.09 -10.27
CA TYR A 257 18.92 -14.84 -9.74
C TYR A 257 17.57 -14.21 -10.10
N PHE A 258 17.38 -12.92 -9.81
CA PHE A 258 16.12 -12.23 -10.05
C PHE A 258 15.84 -12.05 -11.55
N GLN A 259 16.88 -11.81 -12.34
CA GLN A 259 16.74 -11.70 -13.79
C GLN A 259 16.22 -13.00 -14.42
N LYS A 260 16.74 -14.15 -13.99
CA LYS A 260 16.31 -15.48 -14.48
C LYS A 260 14.94 -15.91 -13.96
N ARG A 261 14.54 -15.42 -12.78
CA ARG A 261 13.32 -15.86 -12.09
C ARG A 261 12.16 -14.90 -12.26
N PHE A 262 12.33 -13.74 -12.90
CA PHE A 262 11.27 -12.76 -13.10
C PHE A 262 10.16 -13.36 -13.97
N VAL A 263 8.94 -13.39 -13.43
CA VAL A 263 7.77 -13.95 -14.11
C VAL A 263 6.86 -12.83 -14.65
N GLY A 264 6.70 -11.74 -13.89
CA GLY A 264 5.87 -10.63 -14.31
C GLY A 264 5.64 -9.60 -13.19
N ALA A 265 4.84 -8.59 -13.50
CA ALA A 265 4.51 -7.51 -12.57
C ALA A 265 3.02 -7.17 -12.55
N LYS A 266 2.57 -6.61 -11.43
CA LYS A 266 1.17 -6.19 -11.22
C LYS A 266 1.06 -4.80 -10.59
N ARG A 267 0.07 -4.02 -11.04
CA ARG A 267 -0.28 -2.71 -10.51
C ARG A 267 -1.63 -2.72 -9.82
N TYR A 268 -1.71 -1.98 -8.72
CA TYR A 268 -2.80 -2.02 -7.76
C TYR A 268 -3.40 -0.63 -7.45
N PHE A 269 -2.95 0.42 -8.15
CA PHE A 269 -3.37 1.81 -7.96
C PHE A 269 -3.83 2.44 -9.27
#